data_AF-A0A959C8M8-F1
#
_entry.id   AF-A0A959C8M8-F1
#
_cell.length_a   1.000
_cell.length_b   1.000
_cell.length_c   1.000
_cell.angle_alpha   90.00
_cell.angle_beta   90.00
_cell.angle_gamma   90.00
#
_symmetry.space_group_name_H-M   'P 1'
#
loop_
_entity.id
_entity.type
_entity.pdbx_description
1 polymer ?
#
loop_
_entity_poly.entity_id
_entity_poly.type
_entity_poly.pdbx_seq_one_letter_code
_entity_poly.pdbx_strand_id
1 'polypeptide(L)'
;MTDPHKEIVNGCEFRMIYVEGGAFEMGSPDNGEAYFDERPRHQVMVPDFYIGKYPVTQALWTAIMDGDSPSAFKEENCPVGQVSWDDVHQFIKTLNELTNGTRPAGYLYRLPTEAEWE
;
A
#
# COMPACT_ATOMS: atom_id res chain seq x y z
N MET A 1 13.40 -14.20 -6.06
CA MET A 1 12.12 -13.80 -5.45
C MET A 1 12.32 -13.85 -3.95
N THR A 2 12.37 -12.69 -3.31
CA THR A 2 12.30 -12.58 -1.85
C THR A 2 10.90 -13.03 -1.42
N ASP A 3 10.83 -13.94 -0.44
CA ASP A 3 9.55 -14.42 0.09
C ASP A 3 8.81 -13.23 0.73
N PRO A 4 7.51 -13.00 0.44
CA PRO A 4 6.78 -11.89 1.04
C PRO A 4 6.82 -11.99 2.56
N HIS A 5 7.14 -10.88 3.22
CA HIS A 5 7.11 -10.79 4.67
C HIS A 5 5.65 -10.91 5.13
N LYS A 6 5.40 -11.90 6.00
CA LYS A 6 4.08 -12.15 6.56
C LYS A 6 3.86 -11.28 7.80
N GLU A 7 2.76 -10.55 7.80
CA GLU A 7 2.29 -9.74 8.91
C GLU A 7 0.98 -10.33 9.44
N ILE A 8 0.77 -10.23 10.76
CA ILE A 8 -0.48 -10.67 11.41
C ILE A 8 -0.93 -9.58 12.37
N VAL A 9 -2.15 -9.09 12.16
CA VAL A 9 -2.79 -8.07 13.02
C VAL A 9 -4.18 -8.54 13.39
N ASN A 10 -4.48 -8.61 14.68
CA ASN A 10 -5.76 -9.09 15.21
C ASN A 10 -6.22 -10.43 14.59
N GLY A 11 -5.27 -11.34 14.32
CA GLY A 11 -5.53 -12.65 13.70
C GLY A 11 -5.71 -12.63 12.18
N CYS A 12 -5.71 -11.47 11.54
CA CYS A 12 -5.75 -11.32 10.09
C CYS A 12 -4.34 -11.29 9.51
N GLU A 13 -4.06 -12.14 8.52
CA GLU A 13 -2.78 -12.19 7.81
C GLU A 13 -2.77 -11.26 6.59
N PHE A 14 -1.68 -10.54 6.38
CA PHE A 14 -1.37 -9.90 5.09
C PHE A 14 0.12 -9.99 4.77
N ARG A 15 0.51 -9.60 3.56
CA ARG A 15 1.87 -9.79 3.05
C ARG A 15 2.45 -8.51 2.49
N MET A 16 3.69 -8.22 2.87
CA MET A 16 4.50 -7.13 2.36
C MET A 16 5.62 -7.69 1.47
N ILE A 17 5.84 -7.09 0.30
CA ILE A 17 6.94 -7.47 -0.60
C ILE A 17 8.04 -6.42 -0.49
N TYR A 18 9.30 -6.88 -0.42
CA TYR A 18 10.46 -6.00 -0.53
C TYR A 18 10.63 -5.57 -1.98
N VAL A 19 10.78 -4.27 -2.20
CA VAL A 19 11.13 -3.67 -3.48
C VAL A 19 12.53 -3.09 -3.32
N GLU A 20 13.46 -3.62 -4.11
CA GLU A 20 14.82 -3.08 -4.19
C GLU A 20 14.74 -1.69 -4.83
N GLY A 21 15.29 -0.70 -4.14
CA GLY A 21 15.38 0.67 -4.58
C GLY A 21 16.30 0.80 -5.77
N GLY A 22 16.13 1.88 -6.52
CA GLY A 22 16.88 2.10 -7.74
C GLY A 22 16.35 3.25 -8.55
N ALA A 23 16.96 3.45 -9.71
CA ALA A 23 16.48 4.40 -10.69
C ALA A 23 15.63 3.69 -11.75
N PHE A 24 14.52 4.30 -12.12
CA PHE A 24 13.68 3.85 -13.23
C PHE A 24 13.17 5.07 -14.01
N GLU A 25 12.61 4.80 -15.18
CA GLU A 25 11.96 5.82 -16.00
C GLU A 25 10.47 5.86 -15.66
N MET A 26 10.03 6.94 -15.02
CA MET A 26 8.63 7.19 -14.65
C MET A 26 7.95 8.04 -15.71
N GLY A 27 6.69 7.76 -15.99
CA GLY A 27 5.88 8.44 -17.00
C GLY A 27 6.11 7.92 -18.42
N SER A 28 5.43 8.57 -19.35
CA SER A 28 5.31 8.17 -20.75
C SER A 28 6.08 9.07 -21.71
N PRO A 29 6.58 8.53 -22.84
CA PRO A 29 7.25 9.35 -23.86
C PRO A 29 6.37 10.49 -24.40
N ASP A 30 7.03 11.62 -24.71
CA ASP A 30 6.40 12.83 -25.22
C ASP A 30 5.61 12.65 -26.53
N ASN A 31 5.98 11.67 -27.34
CA ASN A 31 5.36 11.39 -28.63
C ASN A 31 4.35 10.21 -28.62
N GLY A 32 3.93 9.74 -27.44
CA GLY A 32 2.98 8.64 -27.28
C GLY A 32 1.51 9.05 -27.33
N GLU A 33 0.62 8.16 -26.89
CA GLU A 33 -0.83 8.40 -26.70
C GLU A 33 -1.24 8.66 -25.24
N ALA A 34 -0.29 8.72 -24.31
CA ALA A 34 -0.54 8.95 -22.88
C ALA A 34 -1.19 10.32 -22.59
N TYR A 35 -1.81 10.50 -21.43
CA TYR A 35 -2.33 11.81 -21.06
C TYR A 35 -1.21 12.84 -20.82
N PHE A 36 -1.56 14.13 -20.76
CA PHE A 36 -0.57 15.22 -20.64
C PHE A 36 0.15 15.18 -19.28
N ASP A 37 -0.54 14.77 -18.23
CA ASP A 37 -0.02 14.61 -16.87
C ASP A 37 0.83 13.35 -16.67
N GLU A 38 0.79 12.41 -17.61
CA GLU A 38 1.70 11.25 -17.64
C GLU A 38 3.03 11.55 -18.37
N ARG A 39 3.23 12.76 -18.90
CA ARG A 39 4.41 13.16 -19.69
C ARG A 39 5.15 14.33 -19.02
N PRO A 40 6.46 14.52 -19.25
CA PRO A 40 7.38 13.64 -19.98
C PRO A 40 7.85 12.47 -19.12
N ARG A 41 8.30 11.42 -19.77
CA ARG A 41 9.10 10.39 -19.13
C ARG A 41 10.39 10.99 -18.56
N HIS A 42 10.71 10.66 -17.33
CA HIS A 42 11.89 11.16 -16.63
C HIS A 42 12.44 10.13 -15.64
N GLN A 43 13.74 10.23 -15.34
CA GLN A 43 14.39 9.33 -14.41
C GLN A 43 14.05 9.70 -12.96
N VAL A 44 13.53 8.73 -12.21
CA VAL A 44 13.20 8.85 -10.79
C VAL A 44 14.00 7.82 -10.00
N MET A 45 14.43 8.17 -8.79
CA MET A 45 15.11 7.27 -7.87
C MET A 45 14.27 7.06 -6.62
N VAL A 46 13.98 5.80 -6.29
CA VAL A 46 13.26 5.41 -5.07
C VAL A 46 14.19 4.64 -4.13
N PRO A 47 14.06 4.79 -2.81
CA PRO A 47 14.82 4.00 -1.84
C PRO A 47 14.33 2.54 -1.85
N ASP A 48 15.00 1.67 -1.10
CA ASP A 48 14.42 0.37 -0.74
C ASP A 48 13.14 0.57 0.09
N PHE A 49 12.09 -0.18 -0.20
CA PHE A 49 10.84 -0.13 0.56
C PHE A 49 10.11 -1.46 0.57
N TYR A 50 9.03 -1.51 1.35
CA TYR A 50 8.07 -2.61 1.30
C TYR A 50 6.71 -2.07 0.87
N ILE A 51 6.00 -2.82 0.03
CA ILE A 51 4.62 -2.51 -0.37
C ILE A 51 3.71 -3.72 -0.14
N GLY A 52 2.43 -3.47 0.10
CA GLY A 52 1.45 -4.55 0.23
C GLY A 52 1.41 -5.37 -1.05
N LYS A 53 1.51 -6.71 -0.93
CA LYS A 53 1.42 -7.62 -2.07
C LYS A 53 0.07 -7.51 -2.80
N TYR A 54 -0.97 -7.17 -2.04
CA TYR A 54 -2.34 -7.01 -2.50
C TYR A 54 -2.90 -5.69 -1.93
N PRO A 55 -3.96 -5.13 -2.55
CA PRO A 55 -4.77 -4.10 -1.90
C PRO A 55 -5.27 -4.55 -0.53
N VAL A 56 -5.49 -3.60 0.38
CA VAL A 56 -6.10 -3.87 1.68
C VAL A 56 -7.45 -4.56 1.48
N THR A 57 -7.61 -5.75 2.06
CA THR A 57 -8.84 -6.53 1.94
C THR A 57 -9.91 -6.03 2.91
N GLN A 58 -11.17 -6.36 2.66
CA GLN A 58 -12.26 -6.04 3.58
C GLN A 58 -12.04 -6.67 4.97
N ALA A 59 -11.52 -7.90 5.03
CA ALA A 59 -11.18 -8.55 6.30
C ALA A 59 -10.08 -7.80 7.07
N LEU A 60 -9.00 -7.39 6.39
CA LEU A 60 -7.92 -6.63 7.02
C LEU A 60 -8.40 -5.26 7.51
N TRP A 61 -9.25 -4.59 6.71
CA TRP A 61 -9.90 -3.35 7.10
C TRP A 61 -10.67 -3.49 8.41
N THR A 62 -11.59 -4.47 8.47
CA THR A 62 -12.40 -4.70 9.66
C THR A 62 -11.56 -5.09 10.88
N ALA A 63 -10.51 -5.88 10.68
CA ALA A 63 -9.61 -6.27 11.75
C ALA A 63 -8.85 -5.07 12.38
N ILE A 64 -8.57 -4.02 11.62
CA ILE A 64 -7.80 -2.85 12.08
C ILE A 64 -8.71 -1.71 12.55
N MET A 65 -9.80 -1.45 11.82
CA MET A 65 -10.68 -0.31 12.10
C MET A 65 -11.74 -0.62 13.18
N ASP A 66 -11.82 -1.86 13.65
CA ASP A 66 -12.81 -2.33 14.63
C ASP A 66 -14.24 -1.96 14.21
N GLY A 67 -14.54 -2.17 12.93
CA GLY A 67 -15.80 -1.78 12.29
C GLY A 67 -15.98 -2.38 10.90
N ASP A 68 -17.20 -2.33 10.37
CA ASP A 68 -17.50 -2.87 9.05
C ASP A 68 -16.77 -2.12 7.94
N SER A 69 -16.30 -2.86 6.95
CA SER A 69 -15.83 -2.30 5.68
C SER A 69 -16.93 -1.44 5.03
N PRO A 70 -16.64 -0.25 4.50
CA PRO A 70 -17.64 0.58 3.84
C PRO A 70 -18.03 0.07 2.44
N SER A 71 -17.44 -1.04 1.99
CA SER A 71 -17.69 -1.61 0.66
C SER A 71 -19.15 -1.96 0.43
N ALA A 72 -19.64 -1.66 -0.78
CA ALA A 72 -21.02 -1.92 -1.23
C ALA A 72 -21.42 -3.39 -1.20
N PHE A 73 -20.45 -4.30 -1.36
CA PHE A 73 -20.64 -5.74 -1.22
C PHE A 73 -19.67 -6.28 -0.17
N LYS A 74 -20.10 -7.32 0.55
CA LYS A 74 -19.31 -7.94 1.64
C LYS A 74 -18.66 -9.22 1.12
N GLU A 75 -17.35 -9.15 0.92
CA GLU A 75 -16.51 -10.29 0.56
C GLU A 75 -15.13 -10.10 1.19
N GLU A 76 -14.77 -10.95 2.14
CA GLU A 76 -13.62 -10.78 3.03
C GLU A 76 -12.29 -10.62 2.29
N ASN A 77 -12.13 -11.36 1.19
CA ASN A 77 -10.89 -11.40 0.41
C ASN A 77 -10.84 -10.37 -0.73
N CYS A 78 -11.92 -9.61 -0.95
CA CYS A 78 -11.92 -8.54 -1.92
C CYS A 78 -11.25 -7.27 -1.36
N PRO A 79 -10.72 -6.38 -2.22
CA PRO A 79 -10.28 -5.06 -1.79
C PRO A 79 -11.39 -4.30 -1.08
N VAL A 80 -11.01 -3.56 -0.04
CA VAL A 80 -11.90 -2.56 0.54
C VAL A 80 -12.10 -1.42 -0.47
N GLY A 81 -13.36 -1.05 -0.71
CA GLY A 81 -13.75 0.08 -1.53
C GLY A 81 -14.55 1.10 -0.73
N GLN A 82 -14.83 2.26 -1.36
CA GLN A 82 -15.60 3.36 -0.76
C GLN A 82 -15.00 3.95 0.52
N VAL A 83 -13.67 3.91 0.62
CA VAL A 83 -12.91 4.56 1.69
C VAL A 83 -12.48 5.96 1.26
N SER A 84 -12.55 6.93 2.17
CA SER A 84 -12.02 8.27 1.94
C SER A 84 -10.53 8.35 2.26
N TRP A 85 -9.90 9.46 1.88
CA TRP A 85 -8.50 9.74 2.25
C TRP A 85 -8.31 9.75 3.77
N ASP A 86 -9.25 10.36 4.51
CA ASP A 86 -9.21 10.43 5.97
C ASP A 86 -9.33 9.04 6.61
N ASP A 87 -10.21 8.19 6.07
CA ASP A 87 -10.36 6.80 6.55
C ASP A 87 -9.07 6.01 6.38
N VAL A 88 -8.37 6.20 5.25
CA VAL A 88 -7.09 5.54 4.97
C VAL A 88 -6.00 6.00 5.93
N HIS A 89 -5.93 7.29 6.25
CA HIS A 89 -4.96 7.80 7.23
C HIS A 89 -5.26 7.31 8.65
N GLN A 90 -6.53 7.22 9.02
CA GLN A 90 -6.93 6.61 10.29
C GLN A 90 -6.56 5.13 10.32
N PHE A 91 -6.80 4.37 9.25
CA PHE A 91 -6.39 2.98 9.11
C PHE A 91 -4.88 2.81 9.30
N ILE A 92 -4.06 3.62 8.60
CA ILE A 92 -2.61 3.57 8.69
C ILE A 92 -2.12 3.91 10.10
N LYS A 93 -2.73 4.90 10.74
CA LYS A 93 -2.41 5.28 12.12
C LYS A 93 -2.69 4.11 13.07
N THR A 94 -3.89 3.55 13.03
CA THR A 94 -4.28 2.42 13.89
C THR A 94 -3.41 1.20 13.62
N LEU A 95 -3.13 0.86 12.35
CA LEU A 95 -2.22 -0.22 12.00
C LEU A 95 -0.83 0.00 12.61
N ASN A 96 -0.28 1.21 12.51
CA ASN A 96 1.01 1.54 13.08
C ASN A 96 1.03 1.44 14.62
N GLU A 97 -0.07 1.79 15.29
CA GLU A 97 -0.22 1.64 16.74
C GLU A 97 -0.29 0.16 17.15
N LEU A 98 -1.11 -0.64 16.45
CA LEU A 98 -1.29 -2.08 16.72
C LEU A 98 -0.05 -2.92 16.47
N THR A 99 0.78 -2.52 15.50
CA THR A 99 2.03 -3.23 15.14
C THR A 99 3.28 -2.59 15.71
N ASN A 100 3.14 -1.68 16.68
CA ASN A 100 4.28 -1.06 17.33
C ASN A 100 5.09 -2.13 18.09
N GLY A 101 6.37 -2.26 17.76
CA GLY A 101 7.26 -3.28 18.36
C GLY A 101 7.21 -4.66 17.70
N THR A 102 6.33 -4.91 16.73
CA THR A 102 6.35 -6.15 15.92
C THR A 102 7.16 -6.02 14.64
N ARG A 103 7.37 -4.77 14.18
CA ARG A 103 8.19 -4.41 13.01
C ARG A 103 9.58 -3.91 13.41
N PRO A 104 10.59 -4.01 12.53
CA PRO A 104 11.93 -3.46 12.79
C PRO A 104 11.87 -1.96 13.09
N ALA A 105 12.78 -1.49 13.95
CA ALA A 105 12.85 -0.08 14.33
C ALA A 105 13.03 0.81 13.09
N GLY A 106 12.25 1.89 13.00
CA GLY A 106 12.29 2.84 11.88
C GLY A 106 11.33 2.51 10.73
N TYR A 107 10.72 1.32 10.70
CA TYR A 107 9.68 1.01 9.72
C TYR A 107 8.32 1.51 10.18
N LEU A 108 7.56 2.10 9.26
CA LEU A 108 6.19 2.57 9.45
C LEU A 108 5.37 2.24 8.20
N TYR A 109 4.12 1.85 8.41
CA TYR A 109 3.15 1.77 7.32
C TYR A 109 2.76 3.17 6.87
N ARG A 110 2.61 3.36 5.56
CA ARG A 110 2.15 4.59 4.92
C ARG A 110 1.60 4.27 3.53
N LEU A 111 0.96 5.27 2.91
CA LEU A 111 0.72 5.21 1.47
C LEU A 111 2.05 5.23 0.70
N PRO A 112 2.16 4.50 -0.42
CA PRO A 112 3.26 4.71 -1.35
C PRO A 112 3.16 6.12 -1.93
N THR A 113 4.31 6.68 -2.28
CA THR A 113 4.35 7.83 -3.20
C THR A 113 3.95 7.36 -4.60
N GLU A 114 3.60 8.28 -5.50
CA GLU A 114 3.29 7.94 -6.89
C GLU A 114 4.44 7.18 -7.56
N ALA A 115 5.67 7.64 -7.36
CA ALA A 115 6.88 6.99 -7.88
C ALA A 115 7.18 5.61 -7.27
N GLU A 116 6.70 5.31 -6.06
CA GLU A 116 6.82 3.97 -5.47
C GLU A 116 5.69 3.02 -5.92
N TRP A 117 4.65 3.57 -6.55
CA TRP A 117 3.48 2.82 -7.01
C TRP A 117 3.56 2.42 -8.49
N GLU A 118 4.18 3.26 -9.33
CA GLU A 118 4.34 3.05 -10.78
C GLU A 118 5.36 1.95 -11.13
#